data_AF-A0A7W6CCM4-F1
#
_entry.id   AF-A0A7W6CCM4-F1
#
_cell.length_a   1.000
_cell.length_b   1.000
_cell.length_c   1.000
_cell.angle_alpha   90.00
_cell.angle_beta   90.00
_cell.angle_gamma   90.00
#
_symmetry.space_group_name_H-M   'P 1'
#
loop_
_entity.id
_entity.type
_entity.pdbx_description
1 polymer ?
#
loop_
_entity_poly.entity_id
_entity_poly.type
_entity_poly.pdbx_seq_one_letter_code
_entity_poly.pdbx_strand_id
1 'polypeptide(L)'
;MGQSARDNLAAQAVVDLIERHDPSFLASRREAFPVFRDLLTAGKKLGGDAVAADGDVNTVLRDLVVRAIPIARADGERCLDRLRDRLRSIARFRYASGALTSATSLGLLGMVLGDTSSWAKIAAAGLTFVGSLMTLAAQYREEYVGGSEALPALRTDLIGCIVELAEIEGELRLITLTGADQNLQDLIKRLNLVVTKIRKVELSAR
;
A
#
# COMPACT_ATOMS: atom_id res chain seq x y z
N MET A 1 -17.97 -26.61 9.89
CA MET A 1 -17.67 -25.65 10.97
C MET A 1 -16.58 -24.67 10.53
N GLY A 2 -16.83 -23.83 9.51
CA GLY A 2 -15.76 -23.01 8.87
C GLY A 2 -16.14 -21.58 8.49
N GLN A 3 -17.33 -21.10 8.86
CA GLN A 3 -17.78 -19.73 8.54
C GLN A 3 -17.43 -18.73 9.67
N SER A 4 -17.61 -19.14 10.93
CA SER A 4 -17.45 -18.28 12.12
C SER A 4 -16.00 -17.80 12.37
N ALA A 5 -14.99 -18.50 11.86
CA ALA A 5 -13.59 -18.06 11.97
C ALA A 5 -13.22 -16.91 11.01
N ARG A 6 -14.01 -16.69 9.95
CA ARG A 6 -13.78 -15.60 8.97
C ARG A 6 -14.48 -14.30 9.36
N ASP A 7 -15.53 -14.37 10.16
CA ASP A 7 -16.33 -13.20 10.58
C ASP A 7 -15.67 -12.38 11.72
N ASN A 8 -14.59 -12.90 12.33
CA ASN A 8 -13.89 -12.28 13.47
C ASN A 8 -12.79 -11.25 13.08
N LEU A 9 -12.87 -10.70 11.87
CA LEU A 9 -11.95 -9.70 11.32
C LEU A 9 -12.45 -8.25 11.46
N ALA A 10 -13.65 -8.01 11.99
CA ALA A 10 -14.42 -6.79 11.70
C ALA A 10 -13.75 -5.44 12.05
N ALA A 11 -12.79 -5.39 12.99
CA ALA A 11 -12.07 -4.15 13.31
C ALA A 11 -10.58 -4.34 13.67
N GLN A 12 -10.05 -5.56 13.60
CA GLN A 12 -8.72 -5.86 14.16
C GLN A 12 -7.59 -5.10 13.47
N ALA A 13 -7.61 -5.01 12.14
CA ALA A 13 -6.59 -4.27 11.39
C ALA A 13 -6.69 -2.77 11.68
N VAL A 14 -7.89 -2.26 11.95
CA VAL A 14 -8.12 -0.87 12.39
C VAL A 14 -7.53 -0.64 13.78
N VAL A 15 -7.79 -1.52 14.73
CA VAL A 15 -7.22 -1.45 16.09
C VAL A 15 -5.70 -1.55 16.03
N ASP A 16 -5.14 -2.49 15.27
CA ASP A 16 -3.70 -2.64 15.09
C ASP A 16 -3.06 -1.42 14.39
N LEU A 17 -3.81 -0.75 13.51
CA LEU A 17 -3.37 0.51 12.90
C LEU A 17 -3.32 1.62 13.95
N ILE A 18 -4.37 1.78 14.74
CA ILE A 18 -4.41 2.81 15.79
C ILE A 18 -3.35 2.53 16.85
N GLU A 19 -3.18 1.30 17.33
CA GLU A 19 -2.17 0.96 18.34
C GLU A 19 -0.75 1.35 17.91
N ARG A 20 -0.43 1.21 16.61
CA ARG A 20 0.89 1.59 16.07
C ARG A 20 1.12 3.11 16.01
N HIS A 21 0.06 3.90 15.86
CA HIS A 21 0.16 5.36 15.60
C HIS A 21 -0.29 6.23 16.78
N ASP A 22 -1.19 5.72 17.60
CA ASP A 22 -1.82 6.39 18.73
C ASP A 22 -2.31 5.38 19.80
N PRO A 23 -1.38 4.74 20.52
CA PRO A 23 -1.73 3.78 21.58
C PRO A 23 -2.46 4.46 22.76
N SER A 24 -2.23 5.76 22.99
CA SER A 24 -2.91 6.55 24.03
C SER A 24 -4.42 6.61 23.82
N PHE A 25 -4.87 6.75 22.58
CA PHE A 25 -6.29 6.73 22.27
C PHE A 25 -6.94 5.39 22.61
N LEU A 26 -6.30 4.27 22.29
CA LEU A 26 -6.85 2.96 22.65
C LEU A 26 -6.80 2.73 24.16
N ALA A 27 -5.80 3.26 24.87
CA ALA A 27 -5.74 3.20 26.32
C ALA A 27 -6.94 3.93 26.96
N SER A 28 -7.21 5.18 26.55
CA SER A 28 -8.33 5.96 27.07
C SER A 28 -9.69 5.33 26.75
N ARG A 29 -9.85 4.74 25.55
CA ARG A 29 -11.09 4.02 25.20
C ARG A 29 -11.27 2.72 25.96
N ARG A 30 -10.19 1.99 26.27
CA ARG A 30 -10.24 0.79 27.13
C ARG A 30 -10.66 1.13 28.56
N GLU A 31 -10.26 2.29 29.07
CA GLU A 31 -10.68 2.78 30.39
C GLU A 31 -12.13 3.24 30.39
N ALA A 32 -12.54 4.01 29.37
CA ALA A 32 -13.90 4.52 29.24
C ALA A 32 -14.93 3.41 28.97
N PHE A 33 -14.52 2.34 28.28
CA PHE A 33 -15.40 1.26 27.85
C PHE A 33 -14.83 -0.13 28.24
N PRO A 34 -14.82 -0.51 29.53
CA PRO A 34 -14.19 -1.73 30.01
C PRO A 34 -14.75 -3.02 29.38
N VAL A 35 -16.04 -3.02 29.05
CA VAL A 35 -16.74 -4.15 28.39
C VAL A 35 -16.12 -4.46 27.02
N PHE A 36 -15.54 -3.46 26.35
CA PHE A 36 -14.94 -3.58 25.03
C PHE A 36 -13.42 -3.73 25.06
N ARG A 37 -12.82 -3.93 26.24
CA ARG A 37 -11.36 -3.95 26.41
C ARG A 37 -10.68 -4.98 25.51
N ASP A 38 -11.28 -6.16 25.35
CA ASP A 38 -10.74 -7.22 24.50
C ASP A 38 -10.80 -6.86 23.01
N LEU A 39 -11.87 -6.18 22.58
CA LEU A 39 -12.02 -5.67 21.20
C LEU A 39 -11.00 -4.56 20.89
N LEU A 40 -10.65 -3.75 21.87
CA LEU A 40 -9.71 -2.63 21.75
C LEU A 40 -8.25 -3.04 21.98
N THR A 41 -7.96 -4.34 22.13
CA THR A 41 -6.60 -4.84 22.35
C THR A 41 -6.03 -5.44 21.05
N ALA A 42 -4.88 -4.94 20.62
CA ALA A 42 -4.18 -5.46 19.45
C ALA A 42 -3.83 -6.95 19.59
N GLY A 43 -3.98 -7.71 18.51
CA GLY A 43 -3.67 -9.14 18.43
C GLY A 43 -4.66 -10.10 19.10
N LYS A 44 -5.69 -9.63 19.81
CA LYS A 44 -6.75 -10.52 20.33
C LYS A 44 -7.78 -10.83 19.24
N LYS A 45 -8.17 -12.10 19.13
CA LYS A 45 -9.24 -12.52 18.22
C LYS A 45 -10.57 -12.11 18.83
N LEU A 46 -11.43 -11.44 18.05
CA LEU A 46 -12.85 -11.40 18.36
C LEU A 46 -13.35 -12.85 18.46
N GLY A 47 -14.06 -13.15 19.53
CA GLY A 47 -14.51 -14.50 19.85
C GLY A 47 -15.36 -14.41 21.11
N GLY A 48 -16.57 -13.89 20.95
CA GLY A 48 -17.51 -13.75 22.04
C GLY A 48 -18.83 -13.23 21.53
N ASP A 49 -19.79 -14.14 21.39
CA ASP A 49 -21.22 -13.84 21.34
C ASP A 49 -21.62 -13.15 22.66
N ALA A 50 -21.34 -11.86 22.78
CA ALA A 50 -21.94 -10.99 23.78
C ALA A 50 -21.48 -9.55 23.51
N VAL A 51 -22.17 -8.85 22.61
CA VAL A 51 -22.47 -7.46 22.94
C VAL A 51 -23.92 -7.19 22.60
N ALA A 52 -24.70 -6.94 23.64
CA ALA A 52 -26.08 -6.50 23.55
C ALA A 52 -26.16 -5.28 22.61
N ALA A 53 -27.26 -5.20 21.88
CA ALA A 53 -27.61 -4.06 21.05
C ALA A 53 -27.76 -2.80 21.93
N ASP A 54 -26.66 -2.09 22.18
CA ASP A 54 -26.64 -0.91 23.03
C ASP A 54 -25.83 0.22 22.38
N GLY A 55 -26.25 1.46 22.63
CA GLY A 55 -25.70 2.68 21.99
C GLY A 55 -24.18 2.87 22.19
N ASP A 56 -23.62 2.22 23.20
CA ASP A 56 -22.19 2.24 23.51
C ASP A 56 -21.33 1.56 22.43
N VAL A 57 -21.83 0.49 21.79
CA VAL A 57 -21.11 -0.21 20.70
C VAL A 57 -20.88 0.75 19.54
N ASN A 58 -21.94 1.42 19.10
CA ASN A 58 -21.87 2.32 17.96
C ASN A 58 -20.98 3.53 18.25
N THR A 59 -20.96 3.99 19.51
CA THR A 59 -20.05 5.05 19.93
C THR A 59 -18.58 4.61 19.81
N VAL A 60 -18.23 3.43 20.31
CA VAL A 60 -16.86 2.88 20.21
C VAL A 60 -16.46 2.67 18.75
N LEU A 61 -17.33 2.07 17.93
CA LEU A 61 -17.05 1.85 16.50
C LEU A 61 -16.87 3.16 15.75
N ARG A 62 -17.69 4.18 16.04
CA ARG A 62 -17.60 5.50 15.42
C ARG A 62 -16.26 6.14 15.77
N ASP A 63 -15.88 6.11 17.04
CA ASP A 63 -14.61 6.64 17.52
C ASP A 63 -13.41 5.97 16.83
N LEU A 64 -13.45 4.65 16.65
CA LEU A 64 -12.41 3.92 15.92
C LEU A 64 -12.33 4.35 14.45
N VAL A 65 -13.47 4.43 13.75
CA VAL A 65 -13.52 4.84 12.35
C VAL A 65 -13.00 6.27 12.18
N VAL A 66 -13.50 7.22 12.98
CA VAL A 66 -13.09 8.63 12.95
C VAL A 66 -11.58 8.76 13.14
N ARG A 67 -11.00 7.96 14.05
CA ARG A 67 -9.56 8.01 14.31
C ARG A 67 -8.74 7.33 13.22
N ALA A 68 -9.22 6.22 12.68
CA ALA A 68 -8.45 5.38 11.77
C ALA A 68 -8.37 5.92 10.34
N ILE A 69 -9.43 6.54 9.81
CA ILE A 69 -9.45 7.07 8.43
C ILE A 69 -8.25 8.00 8.14
N PRO A 70 -7.98 9.07 8.93
CA PRO A 70 -6.87 9.98 8.63
C PRO A 70 -5.50 9.28 8.74
N ILE A 71 -5.35 8.33 9.66
CA ILE A 71 -4.12 7.54 9.83
C ILE A 71 -3.91 6.65 8.60
N ALA A 72 -4.93 5.89 8.20
CA ALA A 72 -4.90 4.99 7.06
C ALA A 72 -4.61 5.74 5.76
N ARG A 73 -5.20 6.93 5.59
CA ARG A 73 -4.97 7.80 4.44
C ARG A 73 -3.53 8.29 4.39
N ALA A 74 -3.00 8.80 5.50
CA ALA A 74 -1.61 9.26 5.57
C ALA A 74 -0.61 8.13 5.25
N ASP A 75 -0.85 6.92 5.74
CA ASP A 75 -0.02 5.77 5.42
C ASP A 75 -0.14 5.33 3.95
N GLY A 76 -1.37 5.35 3.41
CA GLY A 76 -1.62 5.10 2.00
C GLY A 76 -0.89 6.09 1.08
N GLU A 77 -0.96 7.39 1.39
CA GLU A 77 -0.29 8.45 0.63
C GLU A 77 1.24 8.30 0.70
N ARG A 78 1.81 8.05 1.89
CA ARG A 78 3.25 7.78 2.05
C ARG A 78 3.69 6.56 1.23
N CYS A 79 2.90 5.48 1.25
CA CYS A 79 3.21 4.28 0.49
C CYS A 79 3.13 4.56 -1.03
N LEU A 80 2.16 5.38 -1.46
CA LEU A 80 1.98 5.76 -2.85
C LEU A 80 3.16 6.59 -3.36
N ASP A 81 3.68 7.52 -2.55
CA ASP A 81 4.84 8.32 -2.92
C ASP A 81 6.11 7.46 -3.06
N ARG A 82 6.33 6.51 -2.14
CA ARG A 82 7.42 5.52 -2.29
C ARG A 82 7.29 4.71 -3.58
N LEU A 83 6.09 4.25 -3.91
CA LEU A 83 5.85 3.50 -5.15
C LEU A 83 6.08 4.38 -6.39
N ARG A 84 5.65 5.64 -6.37
CA ARG A 84 5.88 6.60 -7.46
C ARG A 84 7.37 6.86 -7.69
N ASP A 85 8.14 7.06 -6.62
CA ASP A 85 9.58 7.30 -6.73
C ASP A 85 10.33 6.07 -7.26
N ARG A 86 9.92 4.87 -6.82
CA ARG A 86 10.44 3.61 -7.39
C ARG A 86 10.10 3.47 -8.88
N LEU A 87 8.85 3.71 -9.27
CA LEU A 87 8.43 3.66 -10.68
C LEU A 87 9.17 4.70 -11.54
N ARG A 88 9.38 5.92 -11.03
CA ARG A 88 10.18 6.95 -11.71
C ARG A 88 11.63 6.51 -11.87
N SER A 89 12.21 5.88 -10.85
CA SER A 89 13.57 5.35 -10.93
C SER A 89 13.67 4.27 -12.02
N ILE A 90 12.74 3.32 -12.06
CA ILE A 90 12.70 2.26 -13.07
C ILE A 90 12.54 2.85 -14.47
N ALA A 91 11.63 3.81 -14.64
CA ALA A 91 11.44 4.50 -15.92
C ALA A 91 12.74 5.19 -16.38
N ARG A 92 13.44 5.90 -15.47
CA ARG A 92 14.73 6.52 -15.78
C ARG A 92 15.78 5.49 -16.23
N PHE A 93 15.84 4.34 -15.57
CA PHE A 93 16.75 3.26 -16.00
C PHE A 93 16.40 2.73 -17.40
N ARG A 94 15.10 2.53 -17.70
CA ARG A 94 14.66 2.08 -19.04
C ARG A 94 14.98 3.10 -20.13
N TYR A 95 14.83 4.40 -19.86
CA TYR A 95 15.20 5.43 -20.83
C TYR A 95 16.73 5.53 -20.99
N ALA A 96 17.49 5.42 -19.90
CA ALA A 96 18.95 5.42 -19.97
C ALA A 96 19.49 4.21 -20.73
N SER A 97 18.95 3.00 -20.47
CA SER A 97 19.34 1.79 -21.19
C SER A 97 18.92 1.87 -22.66
N GLY A 98 17.71 2.37 -22.96
CA GLY A 98 17.23 2.60 -24.31
C GLY A 98 18.12 3.55 -25.11
N ALA A 99 18.40 4.74 -24.55
CA ALA A 99 19.28 5.73 -25.16
C ALA A 99 20.69 5.17 -25.40
N LEU A 100 21.22 4.42 -24.43
CA LEU A 100 22.52 3.77 -24.57
C LEU A 100 22.48 2.76 -25.71
N THR A 101 21.51 1.83 -25.73
CA THR A 101 21.38 0.84 -26.82
C THR A 101 21.22 1.46 -28.20
N SER A 102 20.47 2.57 -28.33
CA SER A 102 20.35 3.30 -29.60
C SER A 102 21.68 3.94 -30.01
N ALA A 103 22.40 4.56 -29.08
CA ALA A 103 23.72 5.14 -29.33
C ALA A 103 24.73 4.05 -29.72
N THR A 104 24.71 2.87 -29.08
CA THR A 104 25.57 1.75 -29.44
C THR A 104 25.22 1.17 -30.80
N SER A 105 23.94 1.11 -31.15
CA SER A 105 23.49 0.58 -32.45
C SER A 105 23.89 1.50 -33.61
N LEU A 106 23.74 2.82 -33.43
CA LEU A 106 24.22 3.82 -34.40
C LEU A 106 25.75 3.86 -34.47
N GLY A 107 26.44 3.72 -33.33
CA GLY A 107 27.89 3.63 -33.27
C GLY A 107 28.43 2.41 -34.00
N LEU A 108 27.83 1.23 -33.79
CA LEU A 108 28.19 0.00 -34.51
C LEU A 108 27.94 0.14 -36.01
N LEU A 109 26.81 0.73 -36.44
CA LEU A 109 26.54 0.98 -37.86
C LEU A 109 27.58 1.93 -38.48
N GLY A 110 27.91 3.04 -37.81
CA GLY A 110 28.94 3.98 -38.28
C GLY A 110 30.34 3.37 -38.32
N MET A 111 30.62 2.42 -37.43
CA MET A 111 31.92 1.74 -37.35
C MET A 111 32.05 0.57 -38.34
N VAL A 112 30.95 -0.04 -38.76
CA VAL A 112 30.90 -1.06 -39.82
C VAL A 112 30.96 -0.42 -41.21
N LEU A 113 30.35 0.76 -41.38
CA LEU A 113 30.32 1.50 -42.65
C LEU A 113 31.52 2.44 -42.85
N GLY A 114 32.22 2.82 -41.77
CA GLY A 114 33.36 3.74 -41.81
C GLY A 114 34.69 3.04 -41.49
N ASP A 115 35.74 3.39 -42.24
CA ASP A 115 37.10 2.88 -42.09
C ASP A 115 37.76 3.44 -40.81
N THR A 116 37.27 2.97 -39.67
CA THR A 116 37.48 3.58 -38.35
C THR A 116 38.60 2.88 -37.57
N SER A 117 39.39 3.70 -36.86
CA SER A 117 40.55 3.25 -36.08
C SER A 117 40.19 2.15 -35.07
N SER A 118 41.11 1.20 -34.83
CA SER A 118 40.94 0.08 -33.89
C SER A 118 40.52 0.51 -32.47
N TRP A 119 40.90 1.72 -32.05
CA TRP A 119 40.50 2.32 -30.78
C TRP A 119 38.98 2.56 -30.67
N ALA A 120 38.34 3.01 -31.76
CA ALA A 120 36.89 3.21 -31.78
C ALA A 120 36.13 1.89 -31.58
N LYS A 121 36.69 0.77 -32.08
CA LYS A 121 36.14 -0.59 -31.91
C LYS A 121 36.16 -1.06 -30.46
N ILE A 122 37.26 -0.79 -29.77
CA ILE A 122 37.41 -1.10 -28.35
C ILE A 122 36.47 -0.24 -27.50
N ALA A 123 36.35 1.05 -27.82
CA ALA A 123 35.44 1.97 -27.12
C ALA A 123 33.96 1.56 -27.28
N ALA A 124 33.55 1.16 -28.49
CA ALA A 124 32.19 0.68 -28.75
C ALA A 124 31.88 -0.64 -28.01
N ALA A 125 32.83 -1.57 -27.96
CA ALA A 125 32.69 -2.81 -27.18
C ALA A 125 32.54 -2.51 -25.67
N GLY A 126 33.34 -1.58 -25.15
CA GLY A 126 33.24 -1.12 -23.76
C GLY A 126 31.88 -0.49 -23.44
N LEU A 127 31.37 0.38 -24.31
CA LEU A 127 30.03 0.98 -24.15
C LEU A 127 28.91 -0.06 -24.21
N THR A 128 29.01 -1.04 -25.12
CA THR A 128 28.06 -2.15 -25.20
C THR A 128 28.06 -2.97 -23.90
N PHE A 129 29.24 -3.27 -23.36
CA PHE A 129 29.39 -4.03 -22.12
C PHE A 129 28.83 -3.28 -20.89
N VAL A 130 29.09 -1.97 -20.79
CA VAL A 130 28.49 -1.14 -19.74
C VAL A 130 26.96 -1.09 -19.89
N GLY A 131 26.46 -1.03 -21.13
CA GLY A 131 25.03 -1.05 -21.40
C GLY A 131 24.34 -2.37 -21.08
N SER A 132 25.00 -3.50 -21.35
CA SER A 132 24.47 -4.82 -20.95
C SER A 132 24.47 -4.99 -19.43
N LEU A 133 25.50 -4.53 -18.72
CA LEU A 133 25.53 -4.51 -17.25
C LEU A 133 24.43 -3.63 -16.65
N MET A 134 24.20 -2.44 -17.21
CA MET A 134 23.12 -1.55 -16.79
C MET A 134 21.74 -2.17 -17.04
N THR A 135 21.56 -2.83 -18.17
CA THR A 135 20.31 -3.54 -18.51
C THR A 135 20.07 -4.71 -17.57
N LEU A 136 21.11 -5.50 -17.29
CA LEU A 136 21.04 -6.62 -16.34
C LEU A 136 20.75 -6.13 -14.92
N ALA A 137 21.36 -5.04 -14.48
CA ALA A 137 21.07 -4.43 -13.18
C ALA A 137 19.64 -3.90 -13.08
N ALA A 138 19.11 -3.33 -14.18
CA ALA A 138 17.72 -2.90 -14.26
C ALA A 138 16.74 -4.09 -14.19
N GLN A 139 17.00 -5.16 -14.96
CA GLN A 139 16.21 -6.39 -14.93
C GLN A 139 16.26 -7.06 -13.56
N TYR A 140 17.44 -7.16 -12.93
CA TYR A 140 17.59 -7.73 -11.60
C TYR A 140 16.83 -6.92 -10.54
N ARG A 141 16.86 -5.58 -10.63
CA ARG A 141 16.05 -4.72 -9.75
C ARG A 141 14.54 -4.86 -9.98
N GLU A 142 14.10 -5.12 -11.22
CA GLU A 142 12.69 -5.37 -11.52
C GLU A 142 12.23 -6.76 -11.02
N GLU A 143 13.04 -7.81 -11.22
CA GLU A 143 12.71 -9.19 -10.78
C GLU A 143 12.71 -9.35 -9.26
N TYR A 144 13.65 -8.72 -8.55
CA TYR A 144 13.71 -8.80 -7.08
C TYR A 144 12.47 -8.20 -6.40
N VAL A 145 11.71 -7.35 -7.11
CA VAL A 145 10.51 -6.65 -6.61
C VAL A 145 9.21 -7.34 -7.08
N GLY A 146 9.29 -8.50 -7.73
CA GLY A 146 8.13 -9.27 -8.17
C GLY A 146 7.71 -9.00 -9.63
N GLY A 147 8.57 -8.40 -10.44
CA GLY A 147 8.36 -8.16 -11.86
C GLY A 147 7.76 -6.80 -12.21
N SER A 148 7.97 -6.34 -13.45
CA SER A 148 7.61 -4.98 -13.90
C SER A 148 6.09 -4.70 -13.87
N GLU A 149 5.25 -5.73 -13.88
CA GLU A 149 3.78 -5.61 -13.81
C GLU A 149 3.25 -5.50 -12.38
N ALA A 150 4.01 -5.92 -11.37
CA ALA A 150 3.56 -5.93 -9.99
C ALA A 150 3.49 -4.51 -9.39
N LEU A 151 4.45 -3.63 -9.66
CA LEU A 151 4.49 -2.28 -9.11
C LEU A 151 3.37 -1.36 -9.64
N PRO A 152 3.05 -1.31 -10.94
CA PRO A 152 1.90 -0.58 -11.46
C PRO A 152 0.57 -1.11 -10.93
N ALA A 153 0.43 -2.43 -10.76
CA ALA A 153 -0.75 -3.04 -10.15
C ALA A 153 -0.90 -2.62 -8.69
N LEU A 154 0.17 -2.73 -7.89
CA LEU A 154 0.18 -2.27 -6.48
C LEU A 154 -0.14 -0.78 -6.35
N ARG A 155 0.34 0.06 -7.28
CA ARG A 155 -0.01 1.48 -7.33
C ARG A 155 -1.50 1.67 -7.59
N THR A 156 -2.07 0.97 -8.56
CA THR A 156 -3.49 1.06 -8.91
C THR A 156 -4.36 0.61 -7.74
N ASP A 157 -4.02 -0.52 -7.11
CA ASP A 157 -4.70 -1.04 -5.93
C ASP A 157 -4.67 -0.04 -4.77
N LEU A 158 -3.53 0.61 -4.54
CA LEU A 158 -3.37 1.59 -3.47
C LEU A 158 -4.16 2.87 -3.74
N ILE A 159 -4.22 3.33 -4.99
CA ILE A 159 -5.10 4.44 -5.39
C ILE A 159 -6.56 4.07 -5.14
N GLY A 160 -6.97 2.86 -5.51
CA GLY A 160 -8.30 2.34 -5.22
C GLY A 160 -8.63 2.36 -3.72
N CYS A 161 -7.68 1.93 -2.88
CA CYS A 161 -7.82 2.00 -1.43
C CYS A 161 -7.99 3.44 -0.91
N ILE A 162 -7.24 4.41 -1.44
CA ILE A 162 -7.36 5.82 -1.03
C ILE A 162 -8.71 6.41 -1.43
N VAL A 163 -9.22 6.06 -2.63
CA VAL A 163 -10.56 6.45 -3.07
C VAL A 163 -11.62 5.82 -2.16
N GLU A 164 -11.49 4.52 -1.85
CA GLU A 164 -12.40 3.80 -0.95
C GLU A 164 -12.39 4.42 0.47
N LEU A 165 -11.25 4.90 0.98
CA LEU A 165 -11.18 5.66 2.23
C LEU A 165 -11.97 6.98 2.17
N ALA A 166 -11.93 7.68 1.04
CA ALA A 166 -12.68 8.93 0.87
C ALA A 166 -14.19 8.68 0.80
N GLU A 167 -14.62 7.58 0.18
CA GLU A 167 -16.02 7.13 0.19
C GLU A 167 -16.49 6.79 1.61
N ILE A 168 -15.70 6.01 2.34
CA ILE A 168 -15.95 5.64 3.75
C ILE A 168 -16.04 6.90 4.63
N GLU A 169 -15.17 7.89 4.42
CA GLU A 169 -15.23 9.18 5.12
C GLU A 169 -16.53 9.94 4.81
N GLY A 170 -16.95 9.96 3.55
CA GLY A 170 -18.22 10.55 3.12
C GLY A 170 -19.42 9.87 3.76
N GLU A 171 -19.47 8.55 3.74
CA GLU A 171 -20.52 7.74 4.37
C GLU A 171 -20.57 7.96 5.89
N LEU A 172 -19.41 8.05 6.56
CA LEU A 172 -19.35 8.34 7.99
C LEU A 172 -19.95 9.71 8.33
N ARG A 173 -19.67 10.73 7.52
CA ARG A 173 -20.27 12.07 7.69
C ARG A 173 -21.79 12.00 7.51
N LEU A 174 -22.28 11.26 6.53
CA LEU A 174 -23.72 11.07 6.31
C LEU A 174 -24.39 10.32 7.48
N ILE A 175 -23.76 9.26 7.99
CA ILE A 175 -24.26 8.52 9.16
C ILE A 175 -24.32 9.45 10.38
N THR A 176 -23.29 10.26 10.59
CA THR A 176 -23.22 11.22 11.70
C THR A 176 -24.35 12.27 11.61
N LEU A 177 -24.71 12.72 10.41
CA LEU A 177 -25.78 13.69 10.18
C LEU A 177 -27.19 13.09 10.27
N THR A 178 -27.36 11.86 9.82
CA THR A 178 -28.68 11.18 9.75
C THR A 178 -29.03 10.40 11.00
N GLY A 179 -28.05 10.12 11.87
CA GLY A 179 -28.24 9.26 13.06
C GLY A 179 -28.46 7.79 12.71
N ALA A 180 -28.20 7.38 11.46
CA ALA A 180 -28.42 6.02 10.97
C ALA A 180 -27.28 5.08 11.36
N ASP A 181 -27.11 4.83 12.66
CA ASP A 181 -26.00 4.05 13.22
C ASP A 181 -26.00 2.56 12.81
N GLN A 182 -27.09 2.07 12.24
CA GLN A 182 -27.22 0.70 11.75
C GLN A 182 -26.18 0.34 10.67
N ASN A 183 -25.67 1.32 9.92
CA ASN A 183 -24.69 1.11 8.85
C ASN A 183 -23.23 1.15 9.32
N LEU A 184 -22.98 1.48 10.58
CA LEU A 184 -21.63 1.71 11.10
C LEU A 184 -20.79 0.44 11.17
N GLN A 185 -21.43 -0.70 11.44
CA GLN A 185 -20.76 -2.01 11.47
C GLN A 185 -20.24 -2.44 10.10
N ASP A 186 -20.97 -2.12 9.03
CA ASP A 186 -20.52 -2.43 7.68
C ASP A 186 -19.41 -1.47 7.23
N LEU A 187 -19.51 -0.22 7.66
CA LEU A 187 -18.47 0.78 7.42
C LEU A 187 -17.14 0.39 8.07
N ILE A 188 -17.15 -0.08 9.33
CA ILE A 188 -15.90 -0.51 9.98
C ILE A 188 -15.32 -1.78 9.34
N LYS A 189 -16.16 -2.73 8.88
CA LYS A 189 -15.69 -3.91 8.14
C LYS A 189 -15.01 -3.50 6.84
N ARG A 190 -15.60 -2.57 6.07
CA ARG A 190 -15.00 -2.03 4.85
C ARG A 190 -13.68 -1.33 5.15
N LEU A 191 -13.65 -0.45 6.15
CA LEU A 191 -12.42 0.22 6.58
C LEU A 191 -11.33 -0.78 6.96
N ASN A 192 -11.68 -1.83 7.70
CA ASN A 192 -10.75 -2.87 8.09
C ASN A 192 -10.15 -3.62 6.89
N LEU A 193 -10.96 -3.91 5.86
CA LEU A 193 -10.47 -4.48 4.61
C LEU A 193 -9.50 -3.53 3.91
N VAL A 194 -9.82 -2.24 3.83
CA VAL A 194 -8.95 -1.23 3.20
C VAL A 194 -7.62 -1.11 3.94
N VAL A 195 -7.64 -1.01 5.26
CA VAL A 195 -6.43 -0.97 6.10
C VAL A 195 -5.57 -2.23 5.90
N THR A 196 -6.21 -3.39 5.81
CA THR A 196 -5.51 -4.66 5.53
C THR A 196 -4.84 -4.64 4.14
N LYS A 197 -5.54 -4.15 3.12
CA LYS A 197 -4.98 -4.00 1.76
C LYS A 197 -3.79 -3.03 1.75
N ILE A 198 -3.93 -1.85 2.37
CA ILE A 198 -2.84 -0.86 2.46
C ILE A 198 -1.62 -1.49 3.14
N ARG A 199 -1.82 -2.22 4.25
CA ARG A 199 -0.73 -2.89 4.95
C ARG A 199 -0.08 -3.99 4.11
N LYS A 200 -0.86 -4.75 3.34
CA LYS A 200 -0.33 -5.75 2.40
C LYS A 200 0.56 -5.07 1.35
N VAL A 201 0.09 -3.97 0.75
CA VAL A 201 0.87 -3.18 -0.21
C VAL A 201 2.14 -2.63 0.43
N GLU A 202 2.07 -2.12 1.66
CA GLU A 202 3.23 -1.62 2.40
C GLU A 202 4.28 -2.71 2.61
N LEU A 203 3.86 -3.93 3.00
CA LEU A 203 4.76 -5.06 3.19
C LEU A 203 5.37 -5.56 1.89
N SER A 204 4.59 -5.59 0.80
CA SER A 204 5.09 -5.93 -0.54
C SER A 204 6.02 -4.87 -1.12
N ALA A 205 5.91 -3.62 -0.67
CA ALA A 205 6.69 -2.49 -1.15
C ALA A 205 7.96 -2.19 -0.33
N ARG A 206 8.25 -2.96 0.74
CA ARG A 206 9.53 -2.86 1.47
C ARG A 206 10.63 -3.52 0.65
#